data_AF-A0A358EKA1-F1
#
_entry.id   AF-A0A358EKA1-F1
#
_cell.length_a   1.000
_cell.length_b   1.000
_cell.length_c   1.000
_cell.angle_alpha   90.00
_cell.angle_beta   90.00
_cell.angle_gamma   90.00
#
_symmetry.space_group_name_H-M   'P 1'
#
loop_
_entity.id
_entity.type
_entity.pdbx_description
1 polymer ?
#
loop_
_entity_poly.entity_id
_entity_poly.type
_entity_poly.pdbx_seq_one_letter_code
_entity_poly.pdbx_strand_id
1 'polypeptide(L)'
;LKFLAALYVGFPDWHYSHSEPELLEDGSFAVFWRQGGTHTGRLDFPGFEPVAATGKLVNIPAHYFFYKVSAAGLTEIRPDPVPGGAPRGIFEQIGVELPPV
;
A
#
# COMPACT_ATOMS: atom_id res chain seq x y z
N LEU A 1 8.57 -9.47 1.10
CA LEU A 1 9.33 -8.71 0.08
C LEU A 1 8.78 -8.86 -1.34
N LYS A 2 8.41 -10.07 -1.81
CA LYS A 2 7.89 -10.26 -3.19
C LYS A 2 6.77 -9.30 -3.59
N PHE A 3 5.83 -9.03 -2.67
CA PHE A 3 4.73 -8.08 -2.91
C PHE A 3 5.24 -6.66 -3.20
N LEU A 4 6.13 -6.12 -2.36
CA LEU A 4 6.71 -4.78 -2.56
C LEU A 4 7.57 -4.73 -3.83
N ALA A 5 8.33 -5.78 -4.14
CA ALA A 5 9.09 -5.85 -5.37
C ALA A 5 8.18 -5.77 -6.61
N ALA A 6 7.08 -6.52 -6.62
CA ALA A 6 6.09 -6.45 -7.69
C ALA A 6 5.41 -5.08 -7.77
N LEU A 7 5.12 -4.44 -6.62
CA LEU A 7 4.57 -3.09 -6.57
C LEU A 7 5.48 -2.09 -7.28
N TYR A 8 6.78 -2.06 -6.96
CA TYR A 8 7.72 -1.12 -7.56
C TYR A 8 8.06 -1.44 -9.02
N VAL A 9 7.86 -2.69 -9.48
CA VAL A 9 7.94 -3.01 -10.91
C VAL A 9 6.71 -2.47 -11.65
N GLY A 10 5.50 -2.66 -11.11
CA GLY A 10 4.26 -2.15 -11.72
C GLY A 10 4.14 -0.63 -11.66
N PHE A 11 4.67 -0.03 -10.59
CA PHE A 11 4.62 1.40 -10.29
C PHE A 11 6.03 1.91 -9.95
N PRO A 12 6.90 2.16 -10.95
CA PRO A 12 8.25 2.69 -10.72
C PRO A 12 8.29 4.06 -10.02
N ASP A 13 7.22 4.83 -10.13
CA ASP A 13 7.02 6.13 -9.47
C ASP A 13 6.21 6.02 -8.15
N TRP A 14 5.99 4.79 -7.64
CA TRP A 14 5.27 4.60 -6.40
C TRP A 14 5.96 5.34 -5.27
N HIS A 15 5.20 6.19 -4.60
CA HIS A 15 5.73 7.03 -3.54
C HIS A 15 4.82 6.99 -2.32
N TYR A 16 5.45 7.31 -1.19
CA TYR A 16 4.78 7.47 0.08
C TYR A 16 5.08 8.88 0.60
N SER A 17 4.08 9.52 1.18
CA SER A 17 4.26 10.68 2.04
C SER A 17 3.45 10.49 3.32
N HIS A 18 3.89 11.10 4.41
CA HIS A 18 3.25 10.90 5.70
C HIS A 18 3.27 12.16 6.54
N SER A 19 2.35 12.21 7.51
CA SER A 19 2.40 13.18 8.61
C SER A 19 3.44 12.76 9.66
N GLU A 20 3.73 13.63 10.63
CA GLU A 20 4.58 13.25 11.76
C GLU A 20 3.95 12.09 12.57
N PRO A 21 4.75 11.18 13.15
CA PRO A 21 4.24 10.12 14.00
C PRO A 21 3.63 10.65 15.29
N GLU A 22 2.49 10.07 15.69
CA GLU A 22 1.79 10.37 16.94
C GLU A 22 1.96 9.19 17.90
N LEU A 23 2.45 9.43 19.12
CA LEU A 23 2.51 8.40 20.17
C LEU A 23 1.14 8.31 20.86
N LEU A 24 0.54 7.12 20.81
CA LEU A 24 -0.75 6.83 21.44
C LEU A 24 -0.59 6.40 22.90
N GLU A 25 -1.69 6.45 23.65
CA GLU A 25 -1.72 6.07 25.07
C GLU A 25 -1.32 4.60 25.32
N ASP A 26 -1.56 3.73 24.34
CA ASP A 26 -1.18 2.31 24.39
C ASP A 26 0.30 2.05 24.04
N GLY A 27 1.07 3.12 23.81
CA GLY A 27 2.49 3.06 23.45
C GLY A 27 2.77 2.73 21.99
N SER A 28 1.74 2.57 21.14
CA SER A 28 1.92 2.45 19.69
C SER A 28 2.10 3.82 19.02
N PHE A 29 2.72 3.84 17.85
CA PHE A 29 2.80 5.03 17.01
C PHE A 29 1.74 4.95 15.90
N ALA A 30 0.96 6.00 15.73
CA ALA A 30 0.11 6.18 14.56
C ALA A 30 0.83 7.10 13.55
N VAL A 31 0.83 6.71 12.28
CA VAL A 31 1.36 7.54 11.18
C VAL A 31 0.31 7.61 10.08
N PHE A 32 -0.07 8.83 9.69
CA PHE A 32 -1.03 9.04 8.61
C PHE A 32 -0.33 9.04 7.25
N TRP A 33 -0.62 8.05 6.42
CA TRP A 33 0.05 7.82 5.13
C TRP A 33 -0.79 8.24 3.94
N ARG A 34 -0.10 8.69 2.89
CA ARG A 34 -0.60 8.91 1.53
C ARG A 34 0.32 8.15 0.58
N GLN A 35 -0.25 7.39 -0.34
CA GLN A 35 0.55 6.57 -1.24
C GLN A 35 -0.15 6.36 -2.58
N GLY A 36 0.64 6.21 -3.63
CA GLY A 36 0.15 6.05 -4.99
C GLY A 36 1.26 6.08 -6.01
N GLY A 37 0.89 5.93 -7.27
CA GLY A 37 1.79 5.92 -8.41
C GLY A 37 1.06 5.64 -9.72
N THR A 38 1.79 5.68 -10.82
CA THR A 38 1.29 5.44 -12.17
C THR A 38 1.64 4.01 -12.62
N HIS A 39 0.63 3.24 -13.02
CA HIS A 39 0.81 1.85 -13.45
C HIS A 39 1.46 1.78 -14.84
N THR A 40 2.80 1.84 -14.88
CA THR A 40 3.60 1.89 -16.11
C THR A 40 4.42 0.63 -16.37
N GLY A 41 4.51 -0.28 -15.39
CA GLY A 41 5.09 -1.61 -15.56
C GLY A 41 4.07 -2.73 -15.43
N ARG A 42 4.50 -3.98 -15.66
CA ARG A 42 3.67 -5.17 -15.42
C ARG A 42 3.53 -5.39 -13.92
N LEU A 43 2.30 -5.44 -13.41
CA LEU A 43 2.01 -5.75 -12.03
C LEU A 43 1.78 -7.26 -11.86
N ASP A 44 2.63 -7.90 -11.05
CA ASP A 44 2.62 -9.36 -10.84
C ASP A 44 2.62 -9.67 -9.33
N PHE A 45 1.48 -9.39 -8.68
CA PHE A 45 1.36 -9.67 -7.25
C PHE A 45 1.25 -11.18 -6.99
N PRO A 46 1.99 -11.73 -6.00
CA PRO A 46 1.92 -13.14 -5.68
C PRO A 46 0.49 -13.61 -5.38
N GLY A 47 0.02 -14.61 -6.11
CA GLY A 47 -1.32 -15.19 -5.93
C GLY A 47 -2.42 -14.58 -6.81
N PHE A 48 -2.07 -13.68 -7.74
CA PHE A 48 -3.02 -13.03 -8.63
C PHE A 48 -2.58 -13.15 -10.10
N GLU A 49 -3.54 -12.97 -11.01
CA GLU A 49 -3.23 -12.88 -12.43
C GLU A 49 -2.44 -11.59 -12.71
N PRO A 50 -1.33 -11.66 -13.47
CA PRO A 50 -0.54 -10.49 -13.79
C PRO A 50 -1.29 -9.50 -14.68
N VAL A 51 -1.15 -8.22 -14.40
CA VAL A 51 -1.80 -7.14 -15.14
C VAL A 51 -0.76 -6.37 -15.95
N ALA A 52 -0.99 -6.21 -17.25
CA ALA A 52 -0.14 -5.37 -18.10
C ALA A 52 -0.31 -3.89 -17.73
N ALA A 53 0.73 -3.09 -17.98
CA ALA A 53 0.70 -1.65 -17.70
C ALA A 53 -0.53 -0.99 -18.35
N THR A 54 -1.27 -0.20 -17.57
CA THR A 54 -2.50 0.47 -18.04
C THR A 54 -2.35 1.98 -18.18
N GLY A 55 -1.25 2.56 -17.68
CA GLY A 55 -1.01 4.00 -17.65
C GLY A 55 -1.90 4.75 -16.65
N LYS A 56 -2.71 4.05 -15.85
CA LYS A 56 -3.63 4.68 -14.90
C LYS A 56 -2.90 5.12 -13.64
N LEU A 57 -3.26 6.29 -13.14
CA LEU A 57 -2.86 6.78 -11.83
C LEU A 57 -3.66 6.05 -10.75
N VAL A 58 -2.96 5.54 -9.74
CA VAL A 58 -3.53 4.93 -8.55
C VAL A 58 -3.24 5.80 -7.35
N ASN A 59 -4.28 6.13 -6.59
CA ASN A 59 -4.19 6.81 -5.30
C ASN A 59 -4.89 5.95 -4.25
N ILE A 60 -4.14 5.50 -3.25
CA ILE A 60 -4.72 4.79 -2.12
C ILE A 60 -5.29 5.84 -1.15
N PRO A 61 -6.52 5.64 -0.64
CA PRO A 61 -7.09 6.52 0.37
C PRO A 61 -6.13 6.69 1.55
N ALA A 62 -5.94 7.93 1.98
CA ALA A 62 -5.04 8.23 3.07
C ALA A 62 -5.59 7.64 4.38
N HIS A 63 -4.75 6.94 5.13
CA HIS A 63 -5.16 6.25 6.35
C HIS A 63 -3.99 6.05 7.32
N TYR A 64 -4.32 5.68 8.56
CA TYR A 64 -3.31 5.42 9.57
C TYR A 64 -2.68 4.04 9.40
N PHE A 65 -1.39 3.99 9.66
CA PHE A 65 -0.70 2.75 10.01
C PHE A 65 -0.28 2.86 11.47
N PHE A 66 -0.45 1.76 12.20
CA PHE A 66 -0.07 1.65 13.60
C PHE A 66 1.18 0.78 13.72
N TYR A 67 2.13 1.25 14.51
CA TYR A 67 3.44 0.62 14.68
C TYR A 67 3.71 0.35 16.14
N LYS A 68 4.25 -0.82 16.45
CA LYS A 68 4.86 -1.10 17.75
C LYS A 68 6.35 -1.25 17.60
N VAL A 69 7.08 -0.56 18.47
CA VAL A 69 8.55 -0.59 18.52
C VAL A 69 8.96 -1.09 19.89
N SER A 70 9.93 -1.99 19.93
CA SER A 70 10.53 -2.51 21.14
C SER A 70 12.06 -2.39 21.07
N ALA A 71 12.76 -2.86 22.10
CA ALA A 71 14.22 -2.97 22.07
C ALA A 71 14.75 -3.83 20.90
N ALA A 72 13.92 -4.75 20.36
CA ALA A 72 14.26 -5.55 19.19
C ALA A 72 13.98 -4.84 17.85
N GLY A 73 13.52 -3.58 17.87
CA GLY A 73 13.12 -2.82 16.70
C GLY A 73 11.61 -2.86 16.43
N LEU A 74 11.23 -2.76 15.17
CA LEU A 74 9.82 -2.73 14.74
C LEU A 74 9.18 -4.12 14.85
N THR A 75 8.20 -4.27 15.74
CA THR A 75 7.56 -5.57 16.04
C THR A 75 6.17 -5.73 15.43
N GLU A 76 5.51 -4.64 15.08
CA GLU A 76 4.18 -4.67 14.45
C GLU A 76 4.04 -3.55 13.43
N ILE A 77 3.45 -3.86 12.28
CA ILE A 77 2.92 -2.90 11.31
C ILE A 77 1.48 -3.30 11.05
N ARG A 78 0.53 -2.43 11.41
CA ARG A 78 -0.90 -2.68 11.23
C ARG A 78 -1.53 -1.49 10.51
N PRO A 79 -1.81 -1.59 9.20
CA PRO A 79 -2.61 -0.58 8.51
C PRO A 79 -4.06 -0.60 9.00
N ASP A 80 -4.69 0.58 9.05
CA ASP A 80 -6.13 0.70 9.26
C ASP A 80 -6.88 0.21 8.02
N PRO A 81 -7.83 -0.74 8.12
CA PRO A 81 -8.59 -1.18 6.97
C PRO A 81 -9.49 -0.07 6.44
N VAL A 82 -9.25 0.34 5.19
CA VAL A 82 -10.07 1.34 4.49
C VAL A 82 -10.61 0.82 3.16
N PRO A 83 -11.85 1.17 2.77
CA PRO A 83 -12.34 0.93 1.42
C PRO A 83 -11.38 1.53 0.38
N GLY A 84 -11.03 0.77 -0.66
CA GLY A 84 -10.02 1.20 -1.65
C GLY A 84 -8.56 1.04 -1.20
N GLY A 85 -8.31 0.39 -0.06
CA GLY A 85 -6.96 0.00 0.37
C GLY A 85 -6.30 -1.03 -0.55
N ALA A 86 -4.97 -1.15 -0.48
CA ALA A 86 -4.21 -2.14 -1.24
C ALA A 86 -4.34 -3.56 -0.65
N PRO A 87 -4.27 -4.63 -1.47
CA PRO A 87 -4.06 -4.63 -2.92
C PRO A 87 -5.32 -4.36 -3.75
N ARG A 88 -6.51 -4.59 -3.20
CA ARG A 88 -7.76 -4.59 -3.94
C ARG A 88 -8.05 -3.25 -4.64
N GLY A 89 -7.88 -2.14 -3.93
CA GLY A 89 -8.07 -0.80 -4.49
C GLY A 89 -7.10 -0.46 -5.63
N ILE A 90 -5.93 -1.12 -5.69
CA ILE A 90 -5.03 -1.00 -6.84
C ILE A 90 -5.68 -1.66 -8.06
N PHE A 91 -6.16 -2.90 -7.92
CA PHE A 91 -6.79 -3.64 -9.01
C PHE A 91 -8.05 -2.95 -9.56
N GLU A 92 -8.89 -2.44 -8.67
CA GLU A 92 -10.08 -1.65 -9.04
C GLU A 92 -9.70 -0.42 -9.88
N GLN A 93 -8.70 0.35 -9.44
CA GLN A 93 -8.27 1.57 -10.12
C GLN A 93 -7.56 1.30 -11.45
N ILE A 94 -6.78 0.21 -11.57
CA ILE A 94 -6.15 -0.14 -12.85
C ILE A 94 -7.15 -0.78 -13.84
N GLY A 95 -8.34 -1.16 -13.39
CA GLY A 95 -9.45 -1.63 -14.23
C GLY A 95 -9.57 -3.15 -14.37
N VAL A 96 -9.16 -3.90 -13.35
CA VAL A 96 -9.50 -5.33 -13.27
C VAL A 96 -10.99 -5.46 -12.94
N GLU A 97 -11.76 -6.11 -13.82
CA GLU A 97 -13.23 -6.19 -13.71
C GLU A 97 -13.71 -6.94 -12.46
N LEU A 98 -13.02 -8.02 -12.10
CA LEU A 98 -13.28 -8.81 -10.90
C LEU A 98 -12.03 -8.76 -10.01
N PRO A 99 -11.84 -7.65 -9.27
CA PRO A 99 -10.71 -7.56 -8.36
C PRO A 99 -10.84 -8.67 -7.31
N PRO A 100 -9.72 -9.30 -6.93
CA PRO A 100 -9.72 -10.35 -5.91
C PRO A 100 -10.33 -9.88 -4.59
N VAL A 101 -11.03 -10.79 -3.91
CA VAL A 101 -11.72 -10.55 -2.63
C VAL A 101 -10.72 -10.46 -1.48
#